data_AF-A0A497C3N4-F1
#
_entry.id   AF-A0A497C3N4-F1
#
_cell.length_a   1.000
_cell.length_b   1.000
_cell.length_c   1.000
_cell.angle_alpha   90.00
_cell.angle_beta   90.00
_cell.angle_gamma   90.00
#
_symmetry.space_group_name_H-M   'P 1'
#
loop_
_entity.id
_entity.type
_entity.pdbx_description
1 polymer ?
#
loop_
_entity_poly.entity_id
_entity_poly.type
_entity_poly.pdbx_seq_one_letter_code
_entity_poly.pdbx_strand_id
1 'polypeptide(L)'
;MKYPGRMIITIIFTAVSLFTLSGCSLVGGKTTPTPYPNDGEEDPFIGVPNPASFYCQEMGYELEMRETDQGTEGICIFPNGAECEEWEFLAGGCSIEWSFCQRQGYNIRAGEGMAICTFNDGSTCPEYDFFIGECQPPQD
;
A
#
# COMPACT_ATOMS: atom_id res chain seq x y z
N MET A 1 48.87 -41.19 -13.29
CA MET A 1 47.55 -41.77 -12.97
C MET A 1 46.48 -41.00 -13.72
N LYS A 2 45.73 -41.67 -14.61
CA LYS A 2 44.82 -41.07 -15.59
C LYS A 2 43.40 -41.41 -15.14
N TYR A 3 42.74 -40.47 -14.45
CA TYR A 3 41.38 -40.67 -13.97
C TYR A 3 40.40 -40.63 -15.15
N PRO A 4 39.56 -41.67 -15.37
CA PRO A 4 38.66 -41.71 -16.51
C PRO A 4 37.52 -40.70 -16.32
N GLY A 5 37.25 -39.86 -17.34
CA GLY A 5 36.34 -38.71 -17.27
C GLY A 5 34.89 -39.01 -16.86
N ARG A 6 34.46 -40.29 -16.85
CA ARG A 6 33.14 -40.69 -16.32
C ARG A 6 33.09 -40.71 -14.78
N MET A 7 34.25 -40.85 -14.12
CA MET A 7 34.37 -40.88 -12.66
C MET A 7 34.39 -39.46 -12.04
N ILE A 8 34.84 -38.44 -12.80
CA ILE A 8 34.81 -37.03 -12.38
C ILE A 8 33.37 -36.49 -12.35
N ILE A 9 32.54 -36.88 -13.32
CA ILE A 9 31.16 -36.40 -13.43
C ILE A 9 30.30 -36.91 -12.26
N THR A 10 30.52 -38.15 -11.80
CA THR A 10 29.77 -38.70 -10.65
C THR A 10 30.21 -38.11 -9.31
N ILE A 11 31.49 -37.73 -9.17
CA ILE A 11 32.02 -37.05 -7.98
C ILE A 11 31.47 -35.62 -7.87
N ILE A 12 31.29 -34.92 -9.00
CA ILE A 12 30.69 -33.58 -9.03
C ILE A 12 29.20 -33.64 -8.66
N PHE A 13 28.43 -34.62 -9.16
CA PHE A 13 27.00 -34.73 -8.84
C PHE A 13 26.71 -35.22 -7.41
N THR A 14 27.60 -35.97 -6.77
CA THR A 14 27.41 -36.42 -5.38
C THR A 14 27.89 -35.39 -4.34
N ALA A 15 28.81 -34.49 -4.71
CA ALA A 15 29.25 -33.39 -3.85
C ALA A 15 28.25 -32.23 -3.76
N VAL A 16 27.33 -32.08 -4.73
CA VAL A 16 26.30 -31.01 -4.72
C VAL A 16 25.06 -31.39 -3.89
N SER A 17 24.89 -32.66 -3.53
CA SER A 17 23.75 -33.14 -2.73
C SER A 17 24.05 -33.32 -1.23
N LEU A 18 25.22 -32.89 -0.76
CA LEU A 18 25.64 -32.92 0.66
C LEU A 18 25.85 -31.51 1.24
N PHE A 19 24.98 -30.56 0.88
CA PHE A 19 24.83 -29.25 1.52
C PHE A 19 23.42 -29.11 2.10
N THR A 20 23.01 -30.07 2.92
CA THR A 20 21.83 -29.93 3.78
C THR A 20 22.26 -29.65 5.22
N LEU A 21 21.54 -28.69 5.83
CA LEU A 21 21.47 -28.34 7.25
C LEU A 21 22.63 -27.55 7.89
N SER A 22 22.59 -26.22 7.71
CA SER A 22 23.13 -25.23 8.64
C SER A 22 22.36 -23.93 8.43
N GLY A 23 21.62 -23.33 9.36
CA GLY A 23 21.23 -23.64 10.72
C GLY A 23 20.18 -22.59 11.11
N CYS A 24 19.22 -22.94 11.98
CA CYS A 24 18.38 -21.93 12.62
C CYS A 24 19.24 -21.14 13.61
N SER A 25 19.35 -19.83 13.42
CA SER A 25 19.60 -18.90 14.51
C SER A 25 18.79 -17.64 14.26
N LEU A 26 17.86 -17.45 15.18
CA LEU A 26 17.06 -16.27 15.43
C LEU A 26 17.93 -15.01 15.39
N VAL A 27 17.79 -14.19 14.35
CA VAL A 27 18.28 -12.81 14.34
C VAL A 27 17.10 -11.89 14.12
N GLY A 28 16.64 -11.35 15.25
CA GLY A 28 16.01 -10.04 15.41
C GLY A 28 15.03 -9.63 14.34
N GLY A 29 13.74 -9.89 14.61
CA GLY A 29 12.73 -8.94 14.18
C GLY A 29 13.17 -7.56 14.65
N LYS A 30 13.55 -6.69 13.71
CA LYS A 30 13.54 -5.26 13.93
C LYS A 30 12.07 -4.91 14.10
N THR A 31 11.58 -4.99 15.34
CA THR A 31 10.45 -4.15 15.73
C THR A 31 10.94 -2.73 15.53
N THR A 32 10.50 -2.10 14.44
CA THR A 32 10.40 -0.65 14.43
C THR A 32 9.62 -0.30 15.69
N PRO A 33 10.18 0.46 16.64
CA PRO A 33 9.38 0.95 17.75
C PRO A 33 8.29 1.80 17.11
N THR A 34 7.05 1.32 17.14
CA THR A 34 5.91 2.20 17.00
C THR A 34 6.01 3.21 18.14
N PRO A 35 5.79 4.52 17.92
CA PRO A 35 6.01 5.54 18.95
C PRO A 35 5.09 5.43 20.18
N TYR A 36 4.19 4.44 20.20
CA TYR A 36 3.12 4.32 21.18
C TYR A 36 3.47 3.27 22.24
N PRO A 37 3.66 3.66 23.51
CA PRO A 37 3.77 2.75 24.63
C PRO A 37 2.52 1.86 24.71
N ASN A 38 2.73 0.54 24.78
CA ASN A 38 1.66 -0.43 24.92
C ASN A 38 1.44 -0.69 26.42
N ASP A 39 0.63 0.17 27.03
CA ASP A 39 0.30 0.12 28.45
C ASP A 39 -1.12 -0.45 28.65
N GLY A 40 -1.39 -1.65 28.12
CA GLY A 40 -2.38 -2.58 28.68
C GLY A 40 -3.83 -2.13 28.97
N GLU A 41 -4.29 -1.01 28.43
CA GLU A 41 -5.70 -0.59 28.45
C GLU A 41 -6.19 -0.53 27.01
N GLU A 42 -6.94 -1.56 26.61
CA GLU A 42 -7.64 -1.61 25.33
C GLU A 42 -8.80 -0.61 25.38
N ASP A 43 -8.54 0.65 25.00
CA ASP A 43 -9.60 1.61 24.71
C ASP A 43 -10.36 1.13 23.46
N PRO A 44 -11.66 0.75 23.58
CA PRO A 44 -12.44 0.25 22.45
C PRO A 44 -12.70 1.32 21.37
N PHE A 45 -12.26 2.57 21.56
CA PHE A 45 -12.36 3.64 20.57
C PHE A 45 -11.12 3.81 19.68
N ILE A 46 -10.05 3.03 19.85
CA ILE A 46 -8.99 2.87 18.82
C ILE A 46 -9.56 2.00 17.70
N GLY A 47 -10.51 2.50 16.91
CA GLY A 47 -11.38 1.62 16.12
C GLY A 47 -11.51 1.89 14.63
N VAL A 48 -11.44 3.15 14.18
CA VAL A 48 -11.68 3.48 12.76
C VAL A 48 -10.63 4.48 12.30
N PRO A 49 -9.79 4.13 11.31
CA PRO A 49 -8.86 5.09 10.75
C PRO A 49 -9.64 6.20 10.03
N ASN A 50 -9.12 7.42 10.04
CA ASN A 50 -9.65 8.49 9.20
C ASN A 50 -9.62 8.01 7.73
N PRO A 51 -10.76 7.93 7.03
CA PRO A 51 -10.81 7.41 5.67
C PRO A 51 -9.91 8.15 4.67
N ALA A 52 -9.77 9.47 4.82
CA ALA A 52 -8.92 10.27 3.95
C ALA A 52 -7.44 9.99 4.20
N SER A 53 -7.02 9.98 5.48
CA SER A 53 -5.68 9.58 5.89
C SER A 53 -5.34 8.15 5.44
N PHE A 54 -6.28 7.22 5.64
CA PHE A 54 -6.13 5.82 5.26
C PHE A 54 -5.94 5.69 3.74
N TYR A 55 -6.80 6.32 2.96
CA TYR A 55 -6.72 6.28 1.51
C TYR A 55 -5.39 6.85 1.01
N CYS A 56 -4.95 7.98 1.56
CA CYS A 56 -3.66 8.60 1.25
C CYS A 56 -2.48 7.62 1.47
N GLN A 57 -2.42 7.04 2.66
CA GLN A 57 -1.32 6.16 3.08
C GLN A 57 -1.33 4.83 2.34
N GLU A 58 -2.50 4.21 2.16
CA GLU A 58 -2.64 2.91 1.51
C GLU A 58 -2.38 2.99 0.00
N MET A 59 -2.60 4.15 -0.61
CA MET A 59 -2.17 4.44 -1.98
C MET A 59 -0.64 4.60 -2.13
N GLY A 60 0.07 4.67 -1.00
CA GLY A 60 1.52 4.77 -0.91
C GLY A 60 2.05 6.20 -0.86
N TYR A 61 1.22 7.17 -0.48
CA TYR A 61 1.60 8.58 -0.36
C TYR A 61 1.99 8.92 1.07
N GLU A 62 2.81 9.96 1.22
CA GLU A 62 3.15 10.48 2.54
C GLU A 62 1.99 11.33 3.07
N LEU A 63 1.65 11.12 4.33
CA LEU A 63 0.67 11.94 5.04
C LEU A 63 1.39 12.80 6.07
N GLU A 64 1.32 14.11 5.92
CA GLU A 64 1.86 15.09 6.86
C GLU A 64 0.71 15.78 7.61
N MET A 65 0.76 15.77 8.95
CA MET A 65 -0.19 16.54 9.75
C MET A 65 0.32 17.96 9.95
N ARG A 66 -0.48 18.96 9.58
CA ARG A 66 -0.13 20.38 9.69
C ARG A 66 -1.10 21.10 10.62
N GLU A 67 -0.55 21.87 11.56
CA GLU A 67 -1.34 22.76 12.41
C GLU A 67 -1.72 24.02 11.63
N THR A 68 -2.99 24.39 11.70
CA THR A 68 -3.56 25.60 11.11
C THR A 68 -4.34 26.37 12.17
N ASP A 69 -4.75 27.60 11.84
CA ASP A 69 -5.62 28.40 12.71
C ASP A 69 -6.99 27.75 12.94
N GLN A 70 -7.36 26.73 12.15
CA GLN A 70 -8.65 26.02 12.22
C GLN A 70 -8.54 24.63 12.84
N GLY A 71 -7.33 24.19 13.22
CA GLY A 71 -7.06 22.87 13.77
C GLY A 71 -5.95 22.17 13.00
N THR A 72 -5.92 20.85 13.05
CA THR A 72 -4.92 20.05 12.34
C THR A 72 -5.51 19.50 11.04
N GLU A 73 -4.79 19.67 9.93
CA GLU A 73 -5.15 19.17 8.61
C GLU A 73 -4.16 18.07 8.18
N GLY A 74 -4.64 17.05 7.47
CA GLY A 74 -3.81 16.03 6.85
C GLY A 74 -3.48 16.42 5.42
N ILE A 75 -2.21 16.39 5.05
CA ILE A 75 -1.73 16.71 3.70
C ILE A 75 -1.11 15.46 3.07
N CYS A 76 -1.67 15.04 1.94
CA CYS A 76 -1.09 14.02 1.06
C CYS A 76 0.01 14.62 0.20
N ILE A 77 1.21 14.02 0.27
CA ILE A 77 2.37 14.40 -0.53
C ILE A 77 2.64 13.29 -1.54
N PHE A 78 2.56 13.64 -2.82
CA PHE A 78 2.67 12.71 -3.94
C PHE A 78 4.12 12.54 -4.40
N PRO A 79 4.47 11.49 -5.15
CA PRO A 79 5.85 11.22 -5.58
C PRO A 79 6.52 12.33 -6.40
N ASN A 80 5.73 13.19 -7.05
CA ASN A 80 6.23 14.36 -7.78
C ASN A 80 6.41 15.60 -6.89
N GLY A 81 6.13 15.51 -5.58
CA GLY A 81 6.16 16.60 -4.63
C GLY A 81 4.91 17.49 -4.66
N ALA A 82 3.88 17.15 -5.44
CA ALA A 82 2.59 17.81 -5.32
C ALA A 82 2.00 17.51 -3.93
N GLU A 83 1.19 18.43 -3.44
CA GLU A 83 0.52 18.32 -2.15
C GLU A 83 -0.96 18.53 -2.34
N CYS A 84 -1.77 17.82 -1.55
CA CYS A 84 -3.18 18.12 -1.42
C CYS A 84 -3.71 17.75 -0.05
N GLU A 85 -4.67 18.53 0.45
CA GLU A 85 -5.43 18.17 1.65
C GLU A 85 -6.14 16.82 1.46
N GLU A 86 -6.10 15.96 2.48
CA GLU A 86 -6.49 14.56 2.37
C GLU A 86 -7.97 14.37 1.98
N TRP A 87 -8.88 15.20 2.50
CA TRP A 87 -10.30 15.13 2.17
C TRP A 87 -10.57 15.65 0.76
N GLU A 88 -9.86 16.70 0.32
CA GLU A 88 -9.92 17.20 -1.05
C GLU A 88 -9.40 16.17 -2.05
N PHE A 89 -8.33 15.45 -1.71
CA PHE A 89 -7.82 14.33 -2.52
C PHE A 89 -8.83 13.19 -2.60
N LEU A 90 -9.39 12.76 -1.45
CA LEU A 90 -10.42 11.71 -1.40
C LEU A 90 -11.68 12.09 -2.19
N ALA A 91 -12.07 13.37 -2.15
CA ALA A 91 -13.19 13.92 -2.90
C ALA A 91 -12.90 14.13 -4.39
N GLY A 92 -11.64 13.99 -4.83
CA GLY A 92 -11.21 14.17 -6.22
C GLY A 92 -11.10 15.63 -6.65
N GLY A 93 -10.85 16.55 -5.71
CA GLY A 93 -10.68 17.99 -5.96
C GLY A 93 -9.30 18.36 -6.52
N CYS A 94 -8.31 17.50 -6.33
CA CYS A 94 -6.90 17.76 -6.65
C CYS A 94 -6.17 16.44 -6.97
N SER A 95 -4.97 16.53 -7.57
CA SER A 95 -4.03 15.41 -7.74
C SER A 95 -4.68 14.11 -8.26
N ILE A 96 -5.68 14.26 -9.13
CA ILE A 96 -6.57 13.17 -9.53
C ILE A 96 -5.82 12.05 -10.24
N GLU A 97 -4.69 12.35 -10.90
CA GLU A 97 -3.84 11.35 -11.55
C GLU A 97 -3.24 10.34 -10.57
N TRP A 98 -3.24 10.67 -9.27
CA TRP A 98 -2.80 9.80 -8.18
C TRP A 98 -3.95 9.04 -7.53
N SER A 99 -5.21 9.28 -7.94
CA SER A 99 -6.34 8.51 -7.42
C SER A 99 -6.26 7.03 -7.87
N PHE A 100 -6.92 6.15 -7.13
CA PHE A 100 -7.01 4.73 -7.47
C PHE A 100 -7.62 4.53 -8.86
N CYS A 101 -8.79 5.10 -9.14
CA CYS A 101 -9.47 4.99 -10.43
C CYS A 101 -8.64 5.48 -11.61
N GLN A 102 -7.95 6.63 -11.50
CA GLN A 102 -7.07 7.11 -12.56
C GLN A 102 -5.86 6.18 -12.75
N ARG A 103 -5.29 5.65 -11.67
CA ARG A 103 -4.20 4.66 -11.76
C ARG A 103 -4.63 3.32 -12.34
N GLN A 104 -5.93 2.98 -12.25
CA GLN A 104 -6.51 1.83 -12.97
C GLN A 104 -6.88 2.15 -14.44
N GLY A 105 -6.72 3.40 -14.87
CA GLY A 105 -6.98 3.83 -16.26
C GLY A 105 -8.44 4.19 -16.54
N TYR A 106 -9.24 4.47 -15.51
CA TYR A 106 -10.63 4.90 -15.64
C TYR A 106 -10.78 6.41 -15.45
N ASN A 107 -11.96 6.94 -15.78
CA ASN A 107 -12.24 8.37 -15.67
C ASN A 107 -12.73 8.71 -14.27
N ILE A 108 -12.28 9.83 -13.71
CA ILE A 108 -12.70 10.29 -12.38
C ILE A 108 -13.27 11.70 -12.46
N ARG A 109 -14.21 11.99 -11.57
CA ARG A 109 -14.68 13.35 -11.31
C ARG A 109 -14.86 13.57 -9.81
N ALA A 110 -14.78 14.83 -9.39
CA ALA A 110 -15.10 15.19 -8.02
C ALA A 110 -16.55 14.83 -7.66
N GLY A 111 -16.76 14.47 -6.40
CA GLY A 111 -18.09 14.22 -5.83
C GLY A 111 -18.28 14.92 -4.49
N GLU A 112 -19.48 14.80 -3.93
CA GLU A 112 -19.80 15.36 -2.61
C GLU A 112 -19.24 14.41 -1.54
N GLY A 113 -18.02 14.70 -1.06
CA GLY A 113 -17.30 13.95 -0.04
C GLY A 113 -16.33 12.88 -0.57
N MET A 114 -16.69 12.18 -1.65
CA MET A 114 -15.82 11.20 -2.30
C MET A 114 -15.83 11.38 -3.82
N ALA A 115 -14.69 11.13 -4.45
CA ALA A 115 -14.61 11.11 -5.90
C ALA A 115 -15.48 10.00 -6.51
N ILE A 116 -15.86 10.17 -7.77
CA ILE A 116 -16.68 9.20 -8.50
C ILE A 116 -15.89 8.69 -9.70
N CYS A 117 -15.61 7.40 -9.71
CA CYS A 117 -15.02 6.67 -10.81
C CYS A 117 -16.08 6.31 -11.86
N THR A 118 -15.72 6.40 -13.14
CA THR A 118 -16.54 6.01 -14.29
C THR A 118 -15.79 5.00 -15.13
N PHE A 119 -16.35 3.80 -15.24
CA PHE A 119 -15.79 2.69 -16.02
C PHE A 119 -16.08 2.83 -17.52
N ASN A 120 -15.49 1.94 -18.32
CA ASN A 120 -15.54 2.03 -19.79
C ASN A 120 -16.95 1.85 -20.37
N ASP A 121 -17.83 1.12 -19.67
CA ASP A 121 -19.23 0.95 -20.06
C ASP A 121 -20.13 2.12 -19.63
N GLY A 122 -19.56 3.10 -18.92
CA GLY A 122 -20.26 4.25 -18.38
C GLY A 122 -20.90 4.02 -17.00
N SER A 123 -20.78 2.83 -16.42
CA SER A 123 -21.18 2.61 -15.02
C SER A 123 -20.26 3.38 -14.07
N THR A 124 -20.78 3.76 -12.90
CA THR A 124 -20.08 4.64 -11.96
C THR A 124 -20.00 4.03 -10.57
N CYS A 125 -18.94 4.37 -9.87
CA CYS A 125 -18.63 3.88 -8.54
C CYS A 125 -18.08 5.00 -7.66
N PRO A 126 -18.44 5.11 -6.38
CA PRO A 126 -17.63 5.89 -5.43
C PRO A 126 -16.19 5.36 -5.44
N GLU A 127 -15.22 6.27 -5.54
CA GLU A 127 -13.80 5.93 -5.64
C GLU A 127 -13.35 5.04 -4.49
N TYR A 128 -13.77 5.39 -3.27
CA TYR A 128 -13.41 4.65 -2.08
C TYR A 128 -13.94 3.21 -2.13
N ASP A 129 -15.18 3.00 -2.59
CA ASP A 129 -15.79 1.67 -2.72
C ASP A 129 -15.07 0.81 -3.75
N PHE A 130 -14.59 1.42 -4.85
CA PHE A 130 -13.76 0.73 -5.82
C PHE A 130 -12.41 0.34 -5.22
N PHE A 131 -11.79 1.26 -4.48
CA PHE A 131 -10.51 1.06 -3.82
C PHE A 131 -10.54 -0.07 -2.78
N ILE A 132 -11.59 -0.16 -1.95
CA ILE A 132 -11.73 -1.24 -0.95
C ILE A 132 -12.33 -2.53 -1.52
N GLY A 133 -12.77 -2.53 -2.77
CA GLY A 133 -13.30 -3.71 -3.47
C GLY A 133 -14.79 -4.00 -3.27
N GLU A 134 -15.54 -3.11 -2.61
CA GLU A 134 -17.00 -3.20 -2.47
C GLU A 134 -17.75 -2.95 -3.79
N CYS A 135 -17.05 -2.32 -4.74
CA CYS A 135 -17.55 -2.05 -6.08
C CYS A 135 -16.45 -2.37 -7.10
N GLN A 136 -16.83 -2.88 -8.27
CA GLN A 136 -15.89 -3.37 -9.28
C GLN A 136 -16.35 -2.99 -10.69
N PRO A 137 -15.42 -2.81 -11.65
CA PRO A 137 -15.76 -2.66 -13.05
C PRO A 137 -16.46 -3.93 -13.57
N PRO A 138 -17.34 -3.81 -14.58
CA PRO A 138 -17.92 -4.96 -15.25
C PRO A 138 -16.84 -5.90 -15.77
N GLN A 139 -17.08 -7.21 -15.64
CA GLN A 139 -16.22 -8.22 -16.25
C GLN A 139 -16.62 -8.39 -17.72
N ASP A 140 -15.64 -8.33 -18.62
CA ASP A 140 -15.81 -8.62 -20.06
C ASP A 140 -16.11 -10.10 -20.34
#